data_AF-A0A3P9CKV4-F1
#
_entry.id   AF-A0A3P9CKV4-F1
#
_cell.length_a   1.000
_cell.length_b   1.000
_cell.length_c   1.000
_cell.angle_alpha   90.00
_cell.angle_beta   90.00
_cell.angle_gamma   90.00
#
_symmetry.space_group_name_H-M   'P 1'
#
loop_
_entity.id
_entity.type
_entity.pdbx_description
1 polymer ?
#
loop_
_entity_poly.entity_id
_entity_poly.type
_entity_poly.pdbx_seq_one_letter_code
_entity_poly.pdbx_strand_id
1 'polypeptide(L)'
;MTRLRRKALVALFLFTLFIFGTMMGLRTLKPSDGFSDLAPGMDFIGERSERRRLDVKDVVVSPGQFHMSSSDTKVVFTRSDREYSIFYDVHIFYYLWYGSPSVDNKYIHWDHVLVPHWDPKIAASHAQGKHTPPDDIASSFYPELGPYSSRDPKVLESHMAQIEAAAAGVLVLSWYPPGVGDDHGEPTEDLVPTVMDAAHRHSIKVAFHIQPYKGRTDQSMYDNIKYIIDKYGKHGAFYKFKSSTGRVLPLFYIYDSYLTPPESWAELLTAKGSRSVRGTPYDGIFVALIVEERHKYDILASGFDGMYTYFASNGFSFGSSHQNWKAIKAFCDANNLLFIPSVGPGYVDTAVRPWNNHNTRNRVNGRYYETSLQAALSVRPEIVTITSFNQWHEGTQIEKATPKKTVTRLYLDYQPNQPDHYLELTRQWAENFNKEKDKWLM
;
A
#
# COMPACT_ATOMS: atom_id res chain seq x y z
N MET A 1 15.03 -60.37 -12.72
CA MET A 1 15.77 -59.22 -12.13
C MET A 1 16.22 -58.15 -13.14
N THR A 2 16.29 -58.42 -14.45
CA THR A 2 16.76 -57.47 -15.48
C THR A 2 15.77 -56.38 -15.89
N ARG A 3 14.45 -56.63 -15.75
CA ARG A 3 13.39 -55.68 -16.14
C ARG A 3 13.20 -54.51 -15.15
N LEU A 4 13.40 -54.76 -13.85
CA LEU A 4 13.33 -53.71 -12.81
C LEU A 4 14.55 -52.77 -12.87
N ARG A 5 15.74 -53.31 -13.13
CA ARG A 5 16.97 -52.50 -13.29
C ARG A 5 16.88 -51.55 -14.50
N ARG A 6 16.26 -51.97 -15.60
CA ARG A 6 16.01 -51.09 -16.76
C ARG A 6 15.08 -49.92 -16.44
N LYS A 7 14.01 -50.13 -15.65
CA LYS A 7 13.09 -49.04 -15.27
C LYS A 7 13.75 -48.02 -14.33
N ALA A 8 14.57 -48.49 -13.39
CA ALA A 8 15.33 -47.60 -12.51
C ALA A 8 16.39 -46.78 -13.27
N LEU A 9 17.10 -47.40 -14.22
CA LEU A 9 18.07 -46.71 -15.08
C LEU A 9 17.41 -45.67 -16.01
N VAL A 10 16.23 -45.97 -16.55
CA VAL A 10 15.46 -45.00 -17.36
C VAL A 10 14.96 -43.83 -16.52
N ALA A 11 14.48 -44.10 -15.30
CA ALA A 11 14.05 -43.03 -14.38
C ALA A 11 15.23 -42.13 -13.96
N LEU A 12 16.40 -42.72 -13.66
CA LEU A 12 17.61 -41.96 -13.31
C LEU A 12 18.12 -41.13 -14.49
N PHE A 13 18.02 -41.66 -15.72
CA PHE A 13 18.38 -40.97 -16.96
C PHE A 13 17.44 -39.79 -17.25
N LEU A 14 16.13 -39.96 -17.06
CA LEU A 14 15.16 -38.87 -17.22
C LEU A 14 15.32 -37.79 -16.14
N PHE A 15 15.65 -38.19 -14.90
CA PHE A 15 15.92 -37.26 -13.81
C PHE A 15 17.21 -36.46 -14.05
N THR A 16 18.27 -37.09 -14.56
CA THR A 16 19.50 -36.39 -14.93
C THR A 16 19.30 -35.48 -16.14
N LEU A 17 18.51 -35.88 -17.14
CA LEU A 17 18.10 -35.00 -18.25
C LEU A 17 17.30 -33.78 -17.76
N PHE A 18 16.44 -33.96 -16.76
CA PHE A 18 15.69 -32.86 -16.16
C PHE A 18 16.60 -31.89 -15.40
N ILE A 19 17.58 -32.39 -14.63
CA ILE A 19 18.58 -31.56 -13.94
C ILE A 19 19.47 -30.83 -14.94
N PHE A 20 19.94 -31.50 -16.00
CA PHE A 20 20.75 -30.85 -17.03
C PHE A 20 19.95 -29.85 -17.87
N GLY A 21 18.69 -30.14 -18.17
CA GLY A 21 17.78 -29.23 -18.87
C GLY A 21 17.45 -27.98 -18.06
N THR A 22 17.23 -28.13 -16.74
CA THR A 22 17.04 -26.99 -15.83
C THR A 22 18.32 -26.20 -15.62
N MET A 23 19.49 -26.85 -15.50
CA MET A 23 20.78 -26.16 -15.45
C MET A 23 21.16 -25.46 -16.76
N MET A 24 20.81 -26.01 -17.93
CA MET A 24 21.00 -25.34 -19.22
C MET A 24 20.02 -24.17 -19.40
N GLY A 25 18.76 -24.31 -18.97
CA GLY A 25 17.77 -23.23 -18.96
C GLY A 25 18.17 -22.05 -18.06
N LEU A 26 18.77 -22.36 -16.90
CA LEU A 26 19.36 -21.36 -16.00
C LEU A 26 20.65 -20.73 -16.57
N ARG A 27 21.39 -21.43 -17.45
CA ARG A 27 22.57 -20.90 -18.16
C ARG A 27 22.26 -20.09 -19.43
N THR A 28 21.06 -20.24 -20.00
CA THR A 28 20.59 -19.39 -21.11
C THR A 28 20.03 -18.04 -20.65
N LEU A 29 19.83 -17.87 -19.34
CA LEU A 29 19.62 -16.57 -18.73
C LEU A 29 20.99 -15.91 -18.54
N LYS A 30 21.53 -15.31 -19.60
CA LYS A 30 22.69 -14.43 -19.48
C LYS A 30 22.25 -13.05 -18.98
N PRO A 31 23.02 -12.44 -18.06
CA PRO A 31 22.98 -11.02 -17.78
C PRO A 31 23.70 -10.25 -18.91
N SER A 32 23.16 -9.09 -19.28
CA SER A 32 23.76 -8.08 -20.17
C SER A 32 23.33 -6.72 -19.63
N ASP A 33 24.15 -5.69 -19.43
CA ASP A 33 25.60 -5.49 -19.50
C ASP A 33 25.87 -4.31 -18.56
N GLY A 34 26.99 -4.31 -17.85
CA GLY A 34 27.38 -3.18 -17.02
C GLY A 34 28.42 -3.51 -15.95
N PHE A 35 29.57 -4.05 -16.35
CA PHE A 35 30.78 -4.00 -15.53
C PHE A 35 31.96 -3.55 -16.40
N SER A 36 32.60 -2.45 -15.98
CA SER A 36 34.01 -2.20 -16.25
C SER A 36 34.71 -2.12 -14.89
N ASP A 37 35.67 -3.03 -14.71
CA ASP A 37 36.92 -2.94 -13.97
C ASP A 37 36.90 -2.55 -12.48
N LEU A 38 37.31 -3.51 -11.64
CA LEU A 38 38.73 -3.64 -11.27
C LEU A 38 38.99 -4.95 -10.50
N ALA A 39 40.15 -5.54 -10.78
CA ALA A 39 40.61 -6.85 -10.32
C ALA A 39 41.08 -6.88 -8.84
N PRO A 40 41.20 -8.07 -8.22
CA PRO A 40 41.51 -8.25 -6.80
C PRO A 40 43.00 -8.56 -6.53
N GLY A 41 43.50 -8.14 -5.35
CA GLY A 41 44.84 -8.49 -4.89
C GLY A 41 45.13 -8.13 -3.42
N MET A 42 44.96 -9.13 -2.55
CA MET A 42 45.78 -9.53 -1.39
C MET A 42 46.25 -8.52 -0.31
N ASP A 43 45.74 -8.79 0.90
CA ASP A 43 46.45 -9.14 2.13
C ASP A 43 47.12 -8.12 3.10
N PHE A 44 46.69 -8.32 4.37
CA PHE A 44 47.40 -8.34 5.66
C PHE A 44 47.62 -7.07 6.54
N ILE A 45 47.08 -7.20 7.78
CA ILE A 45 47.66 -6.98 9.12
C ILE A 45 47.81 -5.56 9.70
N GLY A 46 47.34 -5.45 10.95
CA GLY A 46 47.82 -4.55 12.01
C GLY A 46 47.16 -3.17 12.01
N GLU A 47 46.80 -2.52 13.11
CA GLU A 47 47.20 -2.66 14.50
C GLU A 47 46.23 -1.86 15.39
N ARG A 48 46.35 -2.11 16.69
CA ARG A 48 45.59 -1.60 17.83
C ARG A 48 46.20 -0.29 18.34
N SER A 49 45.40 0.74 18.66
CA SER A 49 45.75 1.81 19.61
C SER A 49 44.50 2.65 19.92
N GLU A 50 43.85 2.44 21.07
CA GLU A 50 43.97 3.22 22.32
C GLU A 50 43.29 4.61 22.35
N ARG A 51 42.39 4.69 23.32
CA ARG A 51 41.74 5.82 24.00
C ARG A 51 42.54 7.13 24.06
N ARG A 52 41.84 8.26 23.91
CA ARG A 52 41.83 9.32 24.95
C ARG A 52 40.62 10.26 24.84
N ARG A 53 39.91 10.37 25.96
CA ARG A 53 39.00 11.46 26.32
C ARG A 53 39.80 12.73 26.60
N LEU A 54 39.23 13.89 26.28
CA LEU A 54 39.50 15.15 26.96
C LEU A 54 38.18 15.91 27.13
N ASP A 55 37.78 16.06 28.39
CA ASP A 55 36.78 17.01 28.89
C ASP A 55 37.37 18.42 28.92
N VAL A 56 36.61 19.45 28.54
CA VAL A 56 36.66 20.80 29.15
C VAL A 56 35.26 21.47 29.11
N LYS A 57 34.64 21.49 30.29
CA LYS A 57 33.84 22.52 30.98
C LYS A 57 33.11 23.66 30.23
N ASP A 58 31.80 23.68 30.48
CA ASP A 58 30.96 24.74 31.06
C ASP A 58 31.16 26.20 30.64
N VAL A 59 30.15 26.74 29.94
CA VAL A 59 29.68 28.12 30.13
C VAL A 59 28.16 28.13 30.29
N VAL A 60 27.74 28.60 31.46
CA VAL A 60 26.36 28.83 31.88
C VAL A 60 25.89 30.20 31.36
N VAL A 61 24.73 30.26 30.70
CA VAL A 61 23.91 31.48 30.58
C VAL A 61 22.42 31.12 30.75
N SER A 62 21.75 31.89 31.60
CA SER A 62 20.40 31.69 32.15
C SER A 62 19.23 31.66 31.15
N PRO A 63 18.08 31.06 31.53
CA PRO A 63 16.92 30.92 30.65
C PRO A 63 15.94 32.10 30.77
N GLY A 64 15.58 32.68 29.62
CA GLY A 64 14.46 33.62 29.48
C GLY A 64 13.14 32.85 29.32
N GLN A 65 12.21 33.06 30.26
CA GLN A 65 10.84 32.56 30.21
C GLN A 65 10.08 33.21 29.05
N PHE A 66 9.73 32.42 28.04
CA PHE A 66 8.60 32.70 27.16
C PHE A 66 7.53 31.62 27.42
N HIS A 67 6.47 32.03 28.12
CA HIS A 67 5.24 31.27 28.20
C HIS A 67 4.58 31.23 26.81
N MET A 68 4.79 30.15 26.07
CA MET A 68 3.86 29.72 25.02
C MET A 68 3.04 28.57 25.58
N SER A 69 1.73 28.77 25.60
CA SER A 69 0.74 27.75 25.94
C SER A 69 0.96 26.49 25.09
N SER A 70 1.39 25.42 25.73
CA SER A 70 1.46 24.08 25.17
C SER A 70 0.04 23.55 24.96
N SER A 71 -0.50 23.69 23.74
CA SER A 71 -1.60 22.83 23.33
C SER A 71 -1.00 21.48 22.94
N ASP A 72 -0.94 20.57 23.90
CA ASP A 72 -0.65 19.16 23.66
C ASP A 72 -1.68 18.60 22.68
N THR A 73 -1.30 18.47 21.41
CA THR A 73 -2.07 17.67 20.45
C THR A 73 -1.76 16.19 20.66
N LYS A 74 -2.05 15.67 21.85
CA LYS A 74 -2.98 14.55 21.99
C LYS A 74 -4.38 15.17 22.05
N VAL A 75 -4.84 15.77 20.94
CA VAL A 75 -6.28 16.03 20.83
C VAL A 75 -6.89 14.68 20.49
N VAL A 76 -7.13 13.93 21.57
CA VAL A 76 -8.17 12.93 21.63
C VAL A 76 -9.45 13.71 21.35
N PHE A 77 -9.88 13.77 20.08
CA PHE A 77 -11.27 14.07 19.74
C PHE A 77 -12.11 12.85 20.11
N THR A 78 -12.11 12.45 21.39
CA THR A 78 -13.29 11.83 21.95
C THR A 78 -14.27 12.97 22.15
N ARG A 79 -15.03 13.30 21.10
CA ARG A 79 -16.38 13.77 21.36
C ARG A 79 -17.00 12.68 22.24
N SER A 80 -17.29 13.03 23.50
CA SER A 80 -17.95 12.15 24.48
C SER A 80 -19.30 11.61 24.02
N ASP A 81 -19.81 12.12 22.90
CA ASP A 81 -21.11 11.79 22.33
C ASP A 81 -21.03 10.73 21.22
N ARG A 82 -19.84 10.20 20.89
CA ARG A 82 -19.68 9.16 19.86
C ARG A 82 -19.27 7.83 20.48
N GLU A 83 -20.02 6.79 20.13
CA GLU A 83 -19.88 5.42 20.64
C GLU A 83 -18.59 4.71 20.17
N TYR A 84 -17.82 5.31 19.25
CA TYR A 84 -16.69 4.67 18.56
C TYR A 84 -15.36 5.43 18.71
N SER A 85 -14.29 4.72 19.04
CA SER A 85 -12.91 5.23 18.99
C SER A 85 -12.35 5.07 17.59
N ILE A 86 -11.66 6.09 17.07
CA ILE A 86 -10.97 6.08 15.77
C ILE A 86 -9.45 6.02 16.00
N PHE A 87 -8.74 5.19 15.24
CA PHE A 87 -7.28 5.01 15.36
C PHE A 87 -6.54 5.56 14.14
N TYR A 88 -5.80 6.67 14.32
CA TYR A 88 -5.07 7.36 13.25
C TYR A 88 -3.77 6.66 12.80
N ASP A 89 -3.41 5.55 13.44
CA ASP A 89 -2.33 4.66 13.01
C ASP A 89 -2.83 3.51 12.11
N VAL A 90 -4.14 3.44 11.89
CA VAL A 90 -4.78 2.48 10.98
C VAL A 90 -5.22 3.24 9.73
N HIS A 91 -4.50 2.97 8.64
CA HIS A 91 -4.70 3.59 7.35
C HIS A 91 -5.43 2.63 6.41
N ILE A 92 -6.25 3.14 5.48
CA ILE A 92 -7.02 2.30 4.55
C ILE A 92 -7.01 2.86 3.13
N PHE A 93 -6.61 2.05 2.14
CA PHE A 93 -6.59 2.47 0.73
C PHE A 93 -7.99 2.59 0.17
N TYR A 94 -8.25 3.69 -0.55
CA TYR A 94 -9.58 4.08 -1.01
C TYR A 94 -9.57 4.61 -2.45
N TYR A 95 -10.60 4.27 -3.22
CA TYR A 95 -10.72 4.53 -4.66
C TYR A 95 -11.99 5.30 -4.99
N LEU A 96 -11.84 6.36 -5.81
CA LEU A 96 -12.90 7.28 -6.22
C LEU A 96 -13.36 7.11 -7.68
N TRP A 97 -12.98 6.03 -8.33
CA TRP A 97 -13.06 5.91 -9.78
C TRP A 97 -14.36 5.27 -10.29
N TYR A 98 -15.31 4.96 -9.41
CA TYR A 98 -16.55 4.28 -9.78
C TYR A 98 -17.59 5.27 -10.28
N GLY A 99 -18.28 4.96 -11.38
CA GLY A 99 -19.32 5.81 -11.97
C GLY A 99 -20.59 5.04 -12.30
N SER A 100 -21.74 5.70 -12.21
CA SER A 100 -23.07 5.14 -12.51
C SER A 100 -23.83 6.00 -13.52
N PRO A 101 -24.71 5.44 -14.37
CA PRO A 101 -25.46 6.21 -15.36
C PRO A 101 -26.28 7.37 -14.77
N SER A 102 -26.79 7.23 -13.56
CA SER A 102 -27.62 8.25 -12.90
C SER A 102 -26.86 9.50 -12.47
N VAL A 103 -25.53 9.43 -12.33
CA VAL A 103 -24.69 10.55 -11.85
C VAL A 103 -23.64 10.94 -12.89
N ASP A 104 -23.06 9.95 -13.57
CA ASP A 104 -21.92 10.09 -14.48
C ASP A 104 -22.32 9.88 -15.96
N ASN A 105 -23.60 9.69 -16.26
CA ASN A 105 -24.17 9.37 -17.58
C ASN A 105 -23.77 8.01 -18.17
N LYS A 106 -22.78 7.32 -17.59
CA LYS A 106 -22.35 5.98 -17.96
C LYS A 106 -21.80 5.23 -16.74
N TYR A 107 -21.62 3.93 -16.88
CA TYR A 107 -20.77 3.19 -15.94
C TYR A 107 -19.30 3.56 -16.18
N ILE A 108 -18.54 3.64 -15.09
CA ILE A 108 -17.09 3.82 -15.08
C ILE A 108 -16.53 2.83 -14.06
N HIS A 109 -15.45 2.13 -14.42
CA HIS A 109 -14.85 1.01 -13.68
C HIS A 109 -15.74 -0.22 -13.50
N TRP A 110 -17.04 -0.10 -13.22
CA TRP A 110 -17.93 -1.27 -13.11
C TRP A 110 -18.02 -2.08 -14.40
N ASP A 111 -17.92 -1.41 -15.54
CA ASP A 111 -17.91 -1.98 -16.87
C ASP A 111 -16.47 -2.26 -17.36
N HIS A 112 -15.51 -2.56 -16.48
CA HIS A 112 -14.12 -2.78 -16.88
C HIS A 112 -13.98 -3.87 -17.98
N VAL A 113 -12.94 -3.72 -18.81
CA VAL A 113 -12.55 -4.74 -19.80
C VAL A 113 -11.81 -5.91 -19.14
N LEU A 114 -11.91 -7.10 -19.71
CA LEU A 114 -11.03 -8.19 -19.29
C LEU A 114 -9.63 -7.92 -19.85
N VAL A 115 -8.66 -7.77 -18.94
CA VAL A 115 -7.28 -7.42 -19.30
C VAL A 115 -6.60 -8.64 -19.89
N PRO A 116 -6.12 -8.57 -21.15
CA PRO A 116 -5.44 -9.70 -21.78
C PRO A 116 -4.10 -9.98 -21.08
N HIS A 117 -3.69 -11.25 -21.09
CA HIS A 117 -2.34 -11.61 -20.68
C HIS A 117 -1.33 -11.01 -21.67
N TRP A 118 -0.13 -10.61 -21.21
CA TRP A 118 0.89 -10.01 -22.08
C TRP A 118 1.41 -10.99 -23.16
N ASP A 119 1.40 -12.30 -22.86
CA ASP A 119 1.67 -13.37 -23.84
C ASP A 119 0.41 -13.61 -24.69
N PRO A 120 0.44 -13.34 -26.01
CA PRO A 120 -0.71 -13.55 -26.88
C PRO A 120 -1.24 -14.99 -26.88
N LYS A 121 -0.38 -15.99 -26.66
CA LYS A 121 -0.78 -17.40 -26.63
C LYS A 121 -1.63 -17.72 -25.40
N ILE A 122 -1.25 -17.15 -24.26
CA ILE A 122 -2.03 -17.29 -23.02
C ILE A 122 -3.30 -16.46 -23.15
N ALA A 123 -3.22 -15.23 -23.67
CA ALA A 123 -4.38 -14.37 -23.86
C ALA A 123 -5.49 -15.02 -24.71
N ALA A 124 -5.13 -15.78 -25.75
CA ALA A 124 -6.08 -16.48 -26.61
C ALA A 124 -6.86 -17.61 -25.89
N SER A 125 -6.36 -18.08 -24.73
CA SER A 125 -7.00 -19.13 -23.93
C SER A 125 -7.94 -18.60 -22.84
N HIS A 126 -8.04 -17.27 -22.68
CA HIS A 126 -8.88 -16.63 -21.67
C HIS A 126 -10.03 -15.83 -22.29
N ALA A 127 -11.09 -15.66 -21.50
CA ALA A 127 -12.22 -14.83 -21.89
C ALA A 127 -11.77 -13.40 -22.18
N GLN A 128 -12.40 -12.80 -23.19
CA GLN A 128 -12.19 -11.41 -23.61
C GLN A 128 -13.54 -10.70 -23.61
N GLY A 129 -13.51 -9.38 -23.53
CA GLY A 129 -14.70 -8.55 -23.59
C GLY A 129 -14.72 -7.50 -22.50
N LYS A 130 -15.94 -7.03 -22.20
CA LYS A 130 -16.21 -5.96 -21.25
C LYS A 130 -17.41 -6.36 -20.40
N HIS A 131 -17.35 -6.05 -19.12
CA HIS A 131 -18.49 -6.27 -18.22
C HIS A 131 -19.68 -5.38 -18.59
N THR A 132 -20.90 -5.86 -18.34
CA THR A 132 -22.15 -5.13 -18.62
C THR A 132 -22.99 -4.91 -17.35
N PRO A 133 -22.73 -3.84 -16.58
CA PRO A 133 -23.50 -3.52 -15.38
C PRO A 133 -24.98 -3.20 -15.69
N PRO A 134 -25.90 -3.33 -14.72
CA PRO A 134 -25.63 -3.55 -13.30
C PRO A 134 -25.45 -5.02 -12.90
N ASP A 135 -25.93 -5.98 -13.69
CA ASP A 135 -25.92 -7.39 -13.27
C ASP A 135 -24.56 -8.09 -13.48
N ASP A 136 -23.77 -7.64 -14.45
CA ASP A 136 -22.40 -8.10 -14.69
C ASP A 136 -21.39 -6.97 -14.46
N ILE A 137 -20.75 -6.96 -13.30
CA ILE A 137 -19.75 -5.95 -12.92
C ILE A 137 -18.35 -6.55 -12.88
N ALA A 138 -17.35 -5.67 -13.03
CA ALA A 138 -15.93 -5.98 -12.93
C ALA A 138 -15.45 -6.27 -11.49
N SER A 139 -16.11 -7.20 -10.80
CA SER A 139 -15.70 -7.65 -9.47
C SER A 139 -16.18 -9.07 -9.20
N SER A 140 -15.39 -9.85 -8.46
CA SER A 140 -15.80 -11.17 -8.00
C SER A 140 -16.87 -11.12 -6.89
N PHE A 141 -17.05 -9.96 -6.25
CA PHE A 141 -18.06 -9.68 -5.22
C PHE A 141 -19.05 -8.62 -5.71
N TYR A 142 -20.18 -8.45 -5.01
CA TYR A 142 -21.17 -7.43 -5.36
C TYR A 142 -21.37 -6.42 -4.20
N PRO A 143 -21.22 -5.10 -4.42
CA PRO A 143 -21.40 -4.10 -3.37
C PRO A 143 -22.84 -4.06 -2.85
N GLU A 144 -23.01 -3.86 -1.54
CA GLU A 144 -24.33 -3.62 -0.94
C GLU A 144 -24.99 -2.35 -1.53
N LEU A 145 -24.18 -1.33 -1.83
CA LEU A 145 -24.61 -0.09 -2.48
C LEU A 145 -24.87 -0.24 -4.00
N GLY A 146 -24.68 -1.44 -4.56
CA GLY A 146 -24.73 -1.69 -6.01
C GLY A 146 -23.57 -1.03 -6.78
N PRO A 147 -23.61 -1.02 -8.12
CA PRO A 147 -22.62 -0.32 -8.96
C PRO A 147 -22.83 1.20 -8.87
N TYR A 148 -22.35 1.75 -7.76
CA TYR A 148 -22.53 3.13 -7.34
C TYR A 148 -21.66 4.14 -8.10
N SER A 149 -21.94 5.42 -7.92
CA SER A 149 -21.02 6.51 -8.29
C SER A 149 -20.23 6.98 -7.09
N SER A 150 -18.91 7.10 -7.21
CA SER A 150 -18.05 7.78 -6.24
C SER A 150 -18.33 9.29 -6.17
N ARG A 151 -19.07 9.85 -7.13
CA ARG A 151 -19.52 11.25 -7.13
C ARG A 151 -20.82 11.47 -6.36
N ASP A 152 -21.54 10.40 -5.99
CA ASP A 152 -22.78 10.52 -5.21
C ASP A 152 -22.46 10.86 -3.74
N PRO A 153 -22.90 12.03 -3.21
CA PRO A 153 -22.67 12.40 -1.82
C PRO A 153 -23.19 11.38 -0.81
N LYS A 154 -24.28 10.66 -1.11
CA LYS A 154 -24.83 9.64 -0.19
C LYS A 154 -23.92 8.42 -0.10
N VAL A 155 -23.28 8.06 -1.21
CA VAL A 155 -22.29 6.98 -1.27
C VAL A 155 -21.06 7.38 -0.47
N LEU A 156 -20.57 8.61 -0.64
CA LEU A 156 -19.44 9.13 0.15
C LEU A 156 -19.72 9.14 1.65
N GLU A 157 -20.88 9.61 2.08
CA GLU A 157 -21.28 9.56 3.50
C GLU A 157 -21.36 8.13 4.02
N SER A 158 -21.95 7.20 3.24
CA SER A 158 -21.99 5.77 3.60
C SER A 158 -20.58 5.19 3.74
N HIS A 159 -19.65 5.54 2.84
CA HIS A 159 -18.26 5.10 2.91
C HIS A 159 -17.56 5.61 4.17
N MET A 160 -17.71 6.89 4.51
CA MET A 160 -17.10 7.45 5.72
C MET A 160 -17.69 6.84 6.99
N ALA A 161 -19.00 6.57 7.02
CA ALA A 161 -19.64 5.86 8.12
C ALA A 161 -19.10 4.42 8.26
N GLN A 162 -18.86 3.70 7.16
CA GLN A 162 -18.26 2.36 7.19
C GLN A 162 -16.79 2.38 7.65
N ILE A 163 -16.01 3.40 7.24
CA ILE A 163 -14.61 3.56 7.67
C ILE A 163 -14.53 3.93 9.16
N GLU A 164 -15.41 4.82 9.64
CA GLU A 164 -15.59 5.10 11.07
C GLU A 164 -16.02 3.82 11.82
N ALA A 165 -16.90 3.01 11.23
CA ALA A 165 -17.29 1.73 11.80
C ALA A 165 -16.10 0.75 11.88
N ALA A 166 -15.20 0.75 10.91
CA ALA A 166 -13.95 -0.03 10.95
C ALA A 166 -12.89 0.55 11.91
N ALA A 167 -13.15 1.70 12.55
CA ALA A 167 -12.22 2.43 13.41
C ALA A 167 -10.90 2.88 12.73
N ALA A 168 -10.85 2.87 11.40
CA ALA A 168 -9.69 3.35 10.64
C ALA A 168 -9.72 4.89 10.58
N GLY A 169 -8.64 5.53 11.05
CA GLY A 169 -8.60 7.00 11.17
C GLY A 169 -8.07 7.72 9.95
N VAL A 170 -7.45 7.02 9.01
CA VAL A 170 -6.84 7.64 7.83
C VAL A 170 -7.29 6.93 6.55
N LEU A 171 -8.06 7.63 5.75
CA LEU A 171 -8.35 7.25 4.36
C LEU A 171 -7.13 7.62 3.51
N VAL A 172 -6.56 6.65 2.81
CA VAL A 172 -5.45 6.87 1.88
C VAL A 172 -6.01 6.87 0.46
N LEU A 173 -6.16 8.07 -0.09
CA LEU A 173 -6.86 8.30 -1.34
C LEU A 173 -5.97 8.00 -2.55
N SER A 174 -6.39 7.05 -3.39
CA SER A 174 -5.83 6.86 -4.73
C SER A 174 -5.92 8.16 -5.51
N TRP A 175 -4.79 8.70 -5.95
CA TRP A 175 -4.71 10.04 -6.51
C TRP A 175 -3.90 10.08 -7.81
N TYR A 176 -4.47 10.76 -8.80
CA TYR A 176 -3.85 11.15 -10.05
C TYR A 176 -3.81 12.68 -10.17
N PRO A 177 -2.85 13.24 -10.93
CA PRO A 177 -2.78 14.67 -11.19
C PRO A 177 -4.05 15.25 -11.84
N PRO A 178 -4.30 16.57 -11.72
CA PRO A 178 -5.45 17.22 -12.35
C PRO A 178 -5.57 16.90 -13.84
N GLY A 179 -6.77 16.51 -14.28
CA GLY A 179 -7.04 16.15 -15.67
C GLY A 179 -6.48 14.78 -16.10
N VAL A 180 -5.90 14.00 -15.18
CA VAL A 180 -5.39 12.65 -15.43
C VAL A 180 -6.25 11.64 -14.67
N GLY A 181 -6.65 10.57 -15.36
CA GLY A 181 -7.24 9.36 -14.76
C GLY A 181 -6.35 8.15 -15.02
N ASP A 182 -6.71 7.00 -14.46
CA ASP A 182 -6.11 5.73 -14.88
C ASP A 182 -6.58 5.34 -16.28
N ASP A 183 -5.95 4.32 -16.87
CA ASP A 183 -6.21 3.88 -18.25
C ASP A 183 -7.66 3.43 -18.51
N HIS A 184 -8.42 3.11 -17.47
CA HIS A 184 -9.80 2.62 -17.55
C HIS A 184 -10.83 3.53 -16.86
N GLY A 185 -10.41 4.68 -16.34
CA GLY A 185 -11.24 5.61 -15.59
C GLY A 185 -11.30 7.01 -16.17
N GLU A 186 -11.78 7.93 -15.35
CA GLU A 186 -11.83 9.36 -15.63
C GLU A 186 -11.08 10.14 -14.53
N PRO A 187 -10.67 11.39 -14.76
CA PRO A 187 -10.07 12.22 -13.71
C PRO A 187 -10.99 12.33 -12.49
N THR A 188 -10.43 12.07 -11.31
CA THR A 188 -11.15 12.09 -10.01
C THR A 188 -10.67 13.21 -9.09
N GLU A 189 -9.71 14.00 -9.54
CA GLU A 189 -9.08 15.07 -8.75
C GLU A 189 -10.10 16.11 -8.25
N ASP A 190 -11.14 16.38 -9.03
CA ASP A 190 -12.19 17.34 -8.68
C ASP A 190 -13.09 16.86 -7.52
N LEU A 191 -13.09 15.57 -7.20
CA LEU A 191 -13.83 14.99 -6.07
C LEU A 191 -13.11 15.12 -4.73
N VAL A 192 -11.81 15.43 -4.73
CA VAL A 192 -10.99 15.47 -3.52
C VAL A 192 -11.59 16.40 -2.44
N PRO A 193 -12.00 17.66 -2.75
CA PRO A 193 -12.64 18.53 -1.74
C PRO A 193 -13.85 17.88 -1.06
N THR A 194 -14.78 17.32 -1.85
CA THR A 194 -16.02 16.71 -1.35
C THR A 194 -15.74 15.51 -0.44
N VAL A 195 -14.74 14.71 -0.78
CA VAL A 195 -14.31 13.54 0.01
C VAL A 195 -13.67 13.98 1.31
N MET A 196 -12.85 15.04 1.28
CA MET A 196 -12.25 15.60 2.48
C MET A 196 -13.31 16.19 3.42
N ASP A 197 -14.34 16.86 2.88
CA ASP A 197 -15.47 17.37 3.66
C ASP A 197 -16.23 16.23 4.37
N ALA A 198 -16.51 15.14 3.65
CA ALA A 198 -17.14 13.95 4.21
C ALA A 198 -16.27 13.30 5.30
N ALA A 199 -14.98 13.09 5.01
CA ALA A 199 -14.03 12.57 5.98
C ALA A 199 -13.98 13.44 7.25
N HIS A 200 -13.99 14.77 7.10
CA HIS A 200 -13.95 15.69 8.24
C HIS A 200 -15.17 15.56 9.16
N ARG A 201 -16.38 15.39 8.60
CA ARG A 201 -17.61 15.14 9.39
C ARG A 201 -17.52 13.87 10.25
N HIS A 202 -16.80 12.87 9.75
CA HIS A 202 -16.56 11.59 10.42
C HIS A 202 -15.25 11.54 11.22
N SER A 203 -14.56 12.67 11.41
CA SER A 203 -13.26 12.73 12.08
C SER A 203 -12.16 11.88 11.42
N ILE A 204 -12.32 11.51 10.15
CA ILE A 204 -11.34 10.77 9.36
C ILE A 204 -10.36 11.77 8.74
N LYS A 205 -9.09 11.37 8.66
CA LYS A 205 -8.06 12.12 7.94
C LYS A 205 -7.83 11.53 6.54
N VAL A 206 -7.31 12.35 5.64
CA VAL A 206 -7.04 11.99 4.25
C VAL A 206 -5.54 12.15 3.97
N ALA A 207 -4.89 11.03 3.65
CA ALA A 207 -3.55 10.96 3.07
C ALA A 207 -3.66 10.63 1.58
N PHE A 208 -2.58 10.78 0.82
CA PHE A 208 -2.59 10.58 -0.64
C PHE A 208 -1.73 9.39 -1.05
N HIS A 209 -2.31 8.53 -1.88
CA HIS A 209 -1.66 7.41 -2.56
C HIS A 209 -1.45 7.79 -4.02
N ILE A 210 -0.26 8.32 -4.31
CA ILE A 210 0.08 8.85 -5.64
C ILE A 210 0.33 7.68 -6.58
N GLN A 211 -0.55 7.55 -7.57
CA GLN A 211 -0.52 6.47 -8.55
C GLN A 211 0.60 6.67 -9.59
N PRO A 212 0.99 5.63 -10.33
CA PRO A 212 1.81 5.80 -11.51
C PRO A 212 0.99 6.52 -12.58
N TYR A 213 1.53 7.61 -13.10
CA TYR A 213 0.97 8.34 -14.23
C TYR A 213 2.05 8.55 -15.29
N LYS A 214 1.62 8.68 -16.55
CA LYS A 214 2.54 8.91 -17.67
C LYS A 214 3.35 10.17 -17.44
N GLY A 215 4.68 10.05 -17.53
CA GLY A 215 5.59 11.18 -17.32
C GLY A 215 5.88 11.51 -15.85
N ARG A 216 5.65 10.57 -14.91
CA ARG A 216 6.05 10.74 -13.52
C ARG A 216 7.57 10.82 -13.37
N THR A 217 8.06 12.03 -13.11
CA THR A 217 9.45 12.41 -12.81
C THR A 217 9.53 13.15 -11.48
N ASP A 218 10.73 13.37 -10.96
CA ASP A 218 11.01 14.22 -9.80
C ASP A 218 10.42 15.63 -9.93
N GLN A 219 10.52 16.25 -11.11
CA GLN A 219 9.91 17.57 -11.38
C GLN A 219 8.38 17.50 -11.26
N SER A 220 7.74 16.54 -11.96
CA SER A 220 6.28 16.42 -11.89
C SER A 220 5.79 16.08 -10.48
N MET A 221 6.57 15.32 -9.73
CA MET A 221 6.27 14.96 -8.34
C MET A 221 6.39 16.17 -7.43
N TYR A 222 7.42 17.01 -7.59
CA TYR A 222 7.50 18.30 -6.89
C TYR A 222 6.25 19.15 -7.12
N ASP A 223 5.86 19.31 -8.39
CA ASP A 223 4.69 20.11 -8.78
C ASP A 223 3.39 19.55 -8.17
N ASN A 224 3.24 18.22 -8.16
CA ASN A 224 2.09 17.55 -7.57
C ASN A 224 2.06 17.61 -6.04
N ILE A 225 3.20 17.48 -5.36
CA ILE A 225 3.29 17.63 -3.90
C ILE A 225 2.91 19.07 -3.52
N LYS A 226 3.48 20.05 -4.22
CA LYS A 226 3.13 21.45 -4.06
C LYS A 226 1.64 21.68 -4.28
N TYR A 227 1.08 21.14 -5.36
CA TYR A 227 -0.34 21.24 -5.67
C TYR A 227 -1.22 20.70 -4.53
N ILE A 228 -0.94 19.48 -4.07
CA ILE A 228 -1.70 18.83 -3.00
C ILE A 228 -1.62 19.65 -1.70
N ILE A 229 -0.43 20.11 -1.31
CA ILE A 229 -0.25 20.87 -0.07
C ILE A 229 -0.90 22.25 -0.17
N ASP A 230 -0.77 22.96 -1.28
CA ASP A 230 -1.37 24.29 -1.47
C ASP A 230 -2.90 24.22 -1.50
N LYS A 231 -3.44 23.25 -2.24
CA LYS A 231 -4.89 23.11 -2.45
C LYS A 231 -5.59 22.51 -1.23
N TYR A 232 -4.97 21.52 -0.58
CA TYR A 232 -5.62 20.70 0.45
C TYR A 232 -5.01 20.82 1.84
N GLY A 233 -3.78 21.31 1.99
CA GLY A 233 -3.00 21.27 3.24
C GLY A 233 -3.58 22.07 4.41
N LYS A 234 -4.54 22.96 4.16
CA LYS A 234 -5.28 23.74 5.17
C LYS A 234 -6.60 23.08 5.60
N HIS A 235 -7.04 22.04 4.89
CA HIS A 235 -8.30 21.37 5.17
C HIS A 235 -8.24 20.57 6.49
N GLY A 236 -9.32 20.59 7.30
CA GLY A 236 -9.34 19.95 8.63
C GLY A 236 -9.16 18.42 8.60
N ALA A 237 -9.44 17.78 7.46
CA ALA A 237 -9.18 16.36 7.21
C ALA A 237 -7.78 16.06 6.65
N PHE A 238 -6.98 17.05 6.24
CA PHE A 238 -5.66 16.76 5.65
C PHE A 238 -4.76 16.07 6.68
N TYR A 239 -4.27 14.87 6.36
CA TYR A 239 -3.47 14.07 7.28
C TYR A 239 -2.06 14.62 7.43
N LYS A 240 -1.58 14.66 8.68
CA LYS A 240 -0.19 14.91 9.01
C LYS A 240 0.27 13.88 10.03
N PHE A 241 1.39 13.23 9.73
CA PHE A 241 2.05 12.29 10.61
C PHE A 241 2.93 13.04 11.61
N LYS A 242 2.89 12.63 12.89
CA LYS A 242 3.79 13.14 13.93
C LYS A 242 4.90 12.11 14.16
N SER A 243 6.13 12.44 13.77
CA SER A 243 7.29 11.56 13.99
C SER A 243 7.66 11.44 15.47
N SER A 244 8.50 10.46 15.78
CA SER A 244 9.13 10.29 17.11
C SER A 244 9.93 11.53 17.56
N THR A 245 10.45 12.31 16.62
CA THR A 245 11.15 13.59 16.88
C THR A 245 10.20 14.77 17.07
N GLY A 246 8.88 14.55 16.99
CA GLY A 246 7.86 15.59 17.15
C GLY A 246 7.58 16.42 15.89
N ARG A 247 8.22 16.13 14.75
CA ARG A 247 7.93 16.80 13.46
C ARG A 247 6.55 16.37 12.99
N VAL A 248 5.75 17.33 12.53
CA VAL A 248 4.40 17.10 12.00
C VAL A 248 4.40 17.41 10.51
N LEU A 249 4.31 16.38 9.66
CA LEU A 249 4.47 16.49 8.21
C LEU A 249 3.34 15.76 7.46
N PRO A 250 2.92 16.24 6.27
CA PRO A 250 2.08 15.46 5.35
C PRO A 250 2.68 14.07 5.09
N LEU A 251 1.86 13.04 4.85
CA LEU A 251 2.33 11.70 4.48
C LEU A 251 1.80 11.30 3.10
N PHE A 252 2.70 10.83 2.24
CA PHE A 252 2.42 10.40 0.87
C PHE A 252 2.89 8.97 0.64
N TYR A 253 2.00 8.13 0.10
CA TYR A 253 2.34 6.80 -0.39
C TYR A 253 2.60 6.88 -1.89
N ILE A 254 3.71 6.33 -2.36
CA ILE A 254 4.09 6.38 -3.78
C ILE A 254 3.96 4.97 -4.37
N TYR A 255 2.89 4.72 -5.13
CA TYR A 255 2.67 3.42 -5.77
C TYR A 255 3.68 3.19 -6.90
N ASP A 256 4.18 1.96 -7.03
CA ASP A 256 5.18 1.57 -8.01
C ASP A 256 6.37 2.55 -8.09
N SER A 257 6.83 3.02 -6.93
CA SER A 257 7.94 3.98 -6.82
C SER A 257 9.21 3.51 -7.52
N TYR A 258 9.41 2.19 -7.64
CA TYR A 258 10.53 1.56 -8.33
C TYR A 258 10.54 1.78 -9.86
N LEU A 259 9.46 2.29 -10.46
CA LEU A 259 9.44 2.68 -11.88
C LEU A 259 10.22 3.97 -12.15
N THR A 260 10.49 4.78 -11.13
CA THR A 260 11.32 5.98 -11.21
C THR A 260 12.68 5.67 -10.60
N PRO A 261 13.80 5.96 -11.29
CA PRO A 261 15.13 5.63 -10.79
C PRO A 261 15.51 6.32 -9.47
N PRO A 262 16.34 5.69 -8.61
CA PRO A 262 16.72 6.26 -7.32
C PRO A 262 17.37 7.64 -7.39
N GLU A 263 18.16 7.91 -8.41
CA GLU A 263 18.80 9.20 -8.65
C GLU A 263 17.78 10.32 -8.87
N SER A 264 16.68 10.04 -9.59
CA SER A 264 15.60 11.01 -9.79
C SER A 264 14.88 11.27 -8.47
N TRP A 265 14.59 10.24 -7.68
CA TRP A 265 14.03 10.44 -6.34
C TRP A 265 14.97 11.22 -5.42
N ALA A 266 16.28 10.98 -5.49
CA ALA A 266 17.24 11.67 -4.65
C ALA A 266 17.30 13.19 -4.92
N GLU A 267 17.06 13.62 -6.17
CA GLU A 267 16.92 15.04 -6.52
C GLU A 267 15.75 15.73 -5.81
N LEU A 268 14.71 14.97 -5.45
CA LEU A 268 13.51 15.47 -4.77
C LEU A 268 13.56 15.27 -3.24
N LEU A 269 14.05 14.11 -2.78
CA LEU A 269 13.86 13.63 -1.42
C LEU A 269 15.12 13.69 -0.55
N THR A 270 16.27 14.09 -1.08
CA THR A 270 17.48 14.33 -0.26
C THR A 270 17.72 15.82 -0.08
N ALA A 271 18.35 16.21 1.03
CA ALA A 271 18.66 17.62 1.31
C ALA A 271 19.61 18.28 0.29
N LYS A 272 20.35 17.48 -0.50
CA LYS A 272 21.27 17.96 -1.53
C LYS A 272 20.67 17.94 -2.93
N GLY A 273 19.47 17.40 -3.10
CA GLY A 273 18.81 17.32 -4.39
C GLY A 273 18.49 18.71 -4.96
N SER A 274 18.64 18.88 -6.26
CA SER A 274 18.42 20.15 -6.97
C SER A 274 16.98 20.66 -6.88
N ARG A 275 16.02 19.77 -6.58
CA ARG A 275 14.59 20.07 -6.40
C ARG A 275 14.08 19.62 -5.04
N SER A 276 14.95 19.63 -4.03
CA SER A 276 14.63 19.08 -2.73
C SER A 276 13.38 19.72 -2.13
N VAL A 277 12.43 18.88 -1.68
CA VAL A 277 11.33 19.35 -0.81
C VAL A 277 11.75 19.46 0.65
N ARG A 278 12.91 18.90 1.03
CA ARG A 278 13.35 18.80 2.42
C ARG A 278 13.62 20.19 3.01
N GLY A 279 13.04 20.47 4.18
CA GLY A 279 13.17 21.77 4.83
C GLY A 279 12.41 22.92 4.14
N THR A 280 11.57 22.62 3.13
CA THR A 280 10.70 23.60 2.47
C THR A 280 9.26 23.50 3.02
N PRO A 281 8.35 24.43 2.67
CA PRO A 281 6.92 24.29 2.97
C PRO A 281 6.25 23.03 2.38
N TYR A 282 6.91 22.35 1.44
CA TYR A 282 6.42 21.15 0.76
C TYR A 282 7.07 19.86 1.26
N ASP A 283 7.82 19.92 2.37
CA ASP A 283 8.39 18.72 3.02
C ASP A 283 7.27 17.78 3.49
N GLY A 284 7.59 16.48 3.57
CA GLY A 284 6.63 15.42 3.81
C GLY A 284 7.30 14.12 4.25
N ILE A 285 6.49 13.14 4.63
CA ILE A 285 6.88 11.75 4.82
C ILE A 285 6.53 11.01 3.55
N PHE A 286 7.53 10.50 2.84
CA PHE A 286 7.37 9.79 1.57
C PHE A 286 7.62 8.30 1.77
N VAL A 287 6.63 7.48 1.46
CA VAL A 287 6.65 6.02 1.70
C VAL A 287 6.65 5.29 0.36
N ALA A 288 7.73 4.55 0.09
CA ALA A 288 7.93 3.82 -1.15
C ALA A 288 7.33 2.41 -1.13
N LEU A 289 6.93 1.88 -2.29
CA LEU A 289 6.47 0.50 -2.41
C LEU A 289 7.67 -0.45 -2.50
N ILE A 290 7.78 -1.38 -1.54
CA ILE A 290 8.75 -2.50 -1.62
C ILE A 290 8.11 -3.71 -2.27
N VAL A 291 8.72 -4.20 -3.36
CA VAL A 291 8.24 -5.36 -4.14
C VAL A 291 9.29 -6.46 -4.14
N GLU A 292 10.52 -6.15 -4.51
CA GLU A 292 11.66 -7.06 -4.49
C GLU A 292 12.59 -6.74 -3.32
N GLU A 293 13.40 -7.72 -2.90
CA GLU A 293 14.35 -7.51 -1.80
C GLU A 293 15.38 -6.41 -2.11
N ARG A 294 15.86 -6.34 -3.37
CA ARG A 294 16.84 -5.35 -3.81
C ARG A 294 16.35 -3.91 -3.65
N HIS A 295 15.03 -3.68 -3.73
CA HIS A 295 14.44 -2.34 -3.62
C HIS A 295 14.74 -1.69 -2.26
N LYS A 296 15.07 -2.45 -1.20
CA LYS A 296 15.46 -1.88 0.11
C LYS A 296 16.58 -0.85 0.00
N TYR A 297 17.60 -1.15 -0.80
CA TYR A 297 18.77 -0.28 -0.97
C TYR A 297 18.46 0.90 -1.89
N ASP A 298 17.69 0.66 -2.95
CA ASP A 298 17.22 1.71 -3.87
C ASP A 298 16.33 2.72 -3.15
N ILE A 299 15.42 2.27 -2.29
CA ILE A 299 14.54 3.11 -1.46
C ILE A 299 15.35 3.97 -0.50
N LEU A 300 16.37 3.39 0.14
CA LEU A 300 17.26 4.13 1.03
C LEU A 300 18.06 5.19 0.27
N ALA A 301 18.67 4.82 -0.88
CA ALA A 301 19.44 5.73 -1.71
C ALA A 301 18.60 6.87 -2.30
N SER A 302 17.31 6.59 -2.57
CA SER A 302 16.33 7.57 -3.06
C SER A 302 15.98 8.65 -2.04
N GLY A 303 16.22 8.44 -0.75
CA GLY A 303 15.87 9.38 0.32
C GLY A 303 14.41 9.31 0.81
N PHE A 304 13.72 8.19 0.58
CA PHE A 304 12.39 7.95 1.16
C PHE A 304 12.44 7.85 2.69
N ASP A 305 11.32 8.17 3.34
CA ASP A 305 11.18 8.12 4.81
C ASP A 305 10.65 6.77 5.31
N GLY A 306 10.23 5.89 4.40
CA GLY A 306 9.68 4.59 4.75
C GLY A 306 9.35 3.71 3.56
N MET A 307 8.88 2.50 3.85
CA MET A 307 8.37 1.57 2.86
C MET A 307 7.07 0.87 3.31
N TYR A 308 6.20 0.59 2.33
CA TYR A 308 4.95 -0.14 2.50
C TYR A 308 4.80 -1.26 1.45
N THR A 309 3.87 -2.19 1.65
CA THR A 309 3.85 -3.47 0.90
C THR A 309 2.66 -3.66 -0.04
N TYR A 310 1.62 -2.85 0.09
CA TYR A 310 0.37 -2.80 -0.68
C TYR A 310 -0.39 -4.12 -0.87
N PHE A 311 0.16 -5.11 -1.59
CA PHE A 311 -0.60 -6.25 -2.10
C PHE A 311 -1.22 -7.11 -0.99
N ALA A 312 -2.52 -7.36 -1.11
CA ALA A 312 -3.27 -8.22 -0.18
C ALA A 312 -2.90 -9.71 -0.31
N SER A 313 -2.33 -10.13 -1.45
CA SER A 313 -1.91 -11.52 -1.66
C SER A 313 -0.55 -11.80 -1.02
N ASN A 314 -0.58 -12.47 0.12
CA ASN A 314 0.60 -13.09 0.73
C ASN A 314 1.29 -14.02 -0.28
N GLY A 315 2.59 -13.78 -0.51
CA GLY A 315 3.42 -14.53 -1.47
C GLY A 315 3.51 -13.91 -2.87
N PHE A 316 2.78 -12.84 -3.18
CA PHE A 316 2.83 -12.20 -4.51
C PHE A 316 4.17 -11.53 -4.80
N SER A 317 4.75 -10.87 -3.79
CA SER A 317 6.04 -10.18 -3.89
C SER A 317 6.89 -10.46 -2.64
N PHE A 318 8.16 -10.07 -2.65
CA PHE A 318 8.98 -10.11 -1.44
C PHE A 318 8.36 -9.25 -0.33
N GLY A 319 7.88 -8.04 -0.67
CA GLY A 319 7.24 -7.12 0.27
C GLY A 319 5.93 -7.64 0.86
N SER A 320 5.07 -8.26 0.06
CA SER A 320 3.76 -8.77 0.54
C SER A 320 3.84 -10.14 1.21
N SER A 321 5.00 -10.78 1.23
CA SER A 321 5.19 -12.07 1.90
C SER A 321 5.42 -11.88 3.39
N HIS A 322 4.47 -12.31 4.23
CA HIS A 322 4.49 -12.07 5.68
C HIS A 322 5.79 -12.56 6.37
N GLN A 323 6.38 -13.65 5.86
CA GLN A 323 7.64 -14.20 6.38
C GLN A 323 8.83 -13.22 6.29
N ASN A 324 8.78 -12.25 5.39
CA ASN A 324 9.85 -11.28 5.17
C ASN A 324 9.70 -10.03 6.03
N TRP A 325 8.52 -9.78 6.63
CA TRP A 325 8.23 -8.53 7.34
C TRP A 325 9.17 -8.27 8.52
N LYS A 326 9.61 -9.31 9.22
CA LYS A 326 10.61 -9.16 10.29
C LYS A 326 11.95 -8.64 9.76
N ALA A 327 12.40 -9.14 8.61
CA ALA A 327 13.64 -8.70 7.97
C ALA A 327 13.52 -7.28 7.40
N ILE A 328 12.35 -6.94 6.83
CA ILE A 328 12.07 -5.59 6.32
C ILE A 328 12.04 -4.58 7.49
N LYS A 329 11.32 -4.91 8.57
CA LYS A 329 11.28 -4.07 9.79
C LYS A 329 12.67 -3.86 10.37
N ALA A 330 13.48 -4.91 10.49
CA ALA A 330 14.85 -4.79 10.99
C ALA A 330 15.72 -3.89 10.11
N PHE A 331 15.57 -3.97 8.78
CA PHE A 331 16.25 -3.06 7.85
C PHE A 331 15.77 -1.61 8.04
N CYS A 332 14.46 -1.40 8.20
CA CYS A 332 13.91 -0.06 8.41
C CYS A 332 14.42 0.55 9.72
N ASP A 333 14.40 -0.21 10.80
CA ASP A 333 14.89 0.23 12.12
C ASP A 333 16.37 0.60 12.09
N ALA A 334 17.20 -0.21 11.42
CA ALA A 334 18.62 0.05 11.28
C ALA A 334 18.94 1.31 10.44
N ASN A 335 18.00 1.76 9.60
CA ASN A 335 18.19 2.88 8.68
C ASN A 335 17.26 4.06 8.97
N ASN A 336 16.57 4.08 10.12
CA ASN A 336 15.63 5.12 10.51
C ASN A 336 14.52 5.37 9.46
N LEU A 337 13.97 4.28 8.91
CA LEU A 337 12.84 4.28 7.99
C LEU A 337 11.58 3.78 8.70
N LEU A 338 10.42 4.27 8.28
CA LEU A 338 9.14 3.69 8.65
C LEU A 338 8.91 2.37 7.89
N PHE A 339 8.46 1.34 8.61
CA PHE A 339 7.86 0.17 7.98
C PHE A 339 6.35 0.16 8.19
N ILE A 340 5.60 0.19 7.09
CA ILE A 340 4.14 0.23 7.09
C ILE A 340 3.61 -1.03 6.37
N PRO A 341 3.42 -2.17 7.06
CA PRO A 341 2.87 -3.37 6.43
C PRO A 341 1.44 -3.13 5.95
N SER A 342 1.12 -3.71 4.80
CA SER A 342 -0.22 -3.70 4.22
C SER A 342 -0.87 -5.07 4.35
N VAL A 343 -2.07 -5.09 4.93
CA VAL A 343 -2.87 -6.29 5.20
C VAL A 343 -4.13 -6.27 4.35
N GLY A 344 -4.68 -7.43 3.99
CA GLY A 344 -5.91 -7.49 3.21
C GLY A 344 -6.77 -8.71 3.54
N PRO A 345 -8.09 -8.66 3.27
CA PRO A 345 -9.03 -9.71 3.67
C PRO A 345 -8.97 -10.96 2.79
N GLY A 346 -8.33 -10.84 1.62
CA GLY A 346 -8.20 -11.85 0.58
C GLY A 346 -7.89 -11.16 -0.75
N TYR A 347 -7.88 -11.91 -1.84
CA TYR A 347 -7.65 -11.39 -3.18
C TYR A 347 -8.29 -12.30 -4.22
N VAL A 348 -8.96 -11.73 -5.21
CA VAL A 348 -9.50 -12.44 -6.38
C VAL A 348 -9.88 -11.45 -7.47
N ASP A 349 -9.02 -11.32 -8.46
CA ASP A 349 -9.17 -10.37 -9.57
C ASP A 349 -9.58 -11.04 -10.89
N THR A 350 -9.93 -12.32 -10.88
CA THR A 350 -10.21 -13.11 -12.09
C THR A 350 -11.39 -12.62 -12.92
N ALA A 351 -12.26 -11.78 -12.35
CA ALA A 351 -13.26 -11.02 -13.10
C ALA A 351 -12.61 -10.09 -14.14
N VAL A 352 -11.50 -9.44 -13.79
CA VAL A 352 -10.77 -8.50 -14.66
C VAL A 352 -9.54 -9.15 -15.29
N ARG A 353 -8.85 -10.05 -14.59
CA ARG A 353 -7.62 -10.73 -15.06
C ARG A 353 -7.79 -12.27 -14.98
N PRO A 354 -8.48 -12.90 -15.95
CA PRO A 354 -8.82 -14.33 -15.88
C PRO A 354 -7.63 -15.28 -15.74
N TRP A 355 -6.44 -14.84 -16.15
CA TRP A 355 -5.17 -15.57 -16.08
C TRP A 355 -4.50 -15.51 -14.70
N ASN A 356 -4.97 -14.66 -13.78
CA ASN A 356 -4.28 -14.34 -12.54
C ASN A 356 -4.74 -15.19 -11.33
N ASN A 357 -5.43 -16.31 -11.57
CA ASN A 357 -5.99 -17.15 -10.51
C ASN A 357 -4.95 -17.66 -9.49
N HIS A 358 -3.69 -17.82 -9.88
CA HIS A 358 -2.61 -18.25 -8.98
C HIS A 358 -2.35 -17.29 -7.79
N ASN A 359 -2.73 -16.02 -7.93
CA ASN A 359 -2.65 -15.02 -6.86
C ASN A 359 -3.91 -14.94 -5.99
N THR A 360 -4.95 -15.71 -6.31
CA THR A 360 -6.18 -15.74 -5.51
C THR A 360 -5.91 -16.25 -4.10
N ARG A 361 -6.51 -15.58 -3.12
CA ARG A 361 -6.46 -15.92 -1.69
C ARG A 361 -7.88 -15.85 -1.15
N ASN A 362 -8.44 -17.02 -0.84
CA ASN A 362 -9.77 -17.13 -0.24
C ASN A 362 -9.77 -16.43 1.11
N ARG A 363 -10.87 -15.74 1.43
CA ARG A 363 -11.00 -15.03 2.71
C ARG A 363 -11.13 -15.96 3.92
N VAL A 364 -11.56 -17.21 3.69
CA VAL A 364 -11.77 -18.26 4.71
C VAL A 364 -12.54 -17.71 5.92
N ASN A 365 -13.69 -17.07 5.65
CA ASN A 365 -14.57 -16.45 6.65
C ASN A 365 -13.87 -15.44 7.60
N GLY A 366 -12.79 -14.79 7.14
CA GLY A 366 -12.01 -13.83 7.90
C GLY A 366 -10.65 -14.34 8.38
N ARG A 367 -10.41 -15.66 8.40
CA ARG A 367 -9.14 -16.23 8.90
C ARG A 367 -7.91 -15.76 8.12
N TYR A 368 -8.06 -15.55 6.80
CA TYR A 368 -6.97 -14.98 6.00
C TYR A 368 -6.59 -13.58 6.48
N TYR A 369 -7.61 -12.75 6.74
CA TYR A 369 -7.41 -11.38 7.20
C TYR A 369 -6.76 -11.33 8.58
N GLU A 370 -7.28 -12.11 9.53
CA GLU A 370 -6.72 -12.21 10.89
C GLU A 370 -5.26 -12.67 10.87
N THR A 371 -4.92 -13.60 9.98
CA THR A 371 -3.53 -14.07 9.83
C THR A 371 -2.61 -12.93 9.34
N SER A 372 -3.07 -12.11 8.41
CA SER A 372 -2.33 -10.95 7.91
C SER A 372 -2.18 -9.87 8.98
N LEU A 373 -3.26 -9.56 9.71
CA LEU A 373 -3.28 -8.61 10.83
C LEU A 373 -2.36 -9.06 11.97
N GLN A 374 -2.39 -10.34 12.33
CA GLN A 374 -1.50 -10.92 13.34
C GLN A 374 -0.02 -10.83 12.93
N ALA A 375 0.28 -11.10 11.66
CA ALA A 375 1.64 -10.97 11.14
C ALA A 375 2.12 -9.51 11.19
N ALA A 376 1.26 -8.55 10.84
CA ALA A 376 1.58 -7.13 10.91
C ALA A 376 1.82 -6.69 12.36
N LEU A 377 0.96 -7.11 13.29
CA LEU A 377 1.14 -6.82 14.72
C LEU A 377 2.47 -7.35 15.26
N SER A 378 2.90 -8.53 14.80
CA SER A 378 4.11 -9.21 15.31
C SER A 378 5.42 -8.44 15.07
N VAL A 379 5.44 -7.57 14.05
CA VAL A 379 6.61 -6.75 13.70
C VAL A 379 6.55 -5.34 14.31
N ARG A 380 5.55 -5.06 15.15
CA ARG A 380 5.40 -3.82 15.92
C ARG A 380 5.56 -2.54 15.07
N PRO A 381 4.76 -2.38 14.00
CA PRO A 381 4.84 -1.20 13.15
C PRO A 381 4.21 0.01 13.85
N GLU A 382 4.58 1.22 13.44
CA GLU A 382 3.93 2.44 13.91
C GLU A 382 2.56 2.65 13.26
N ILE A 383 2.43 2.26 12.00
CA ILE A 383 1.24 2.37 11.17
C ILE A 383 0.98 1.02 10.50
N VAL A 384 -0.29 0.62 10.39
CA VAL A 384 -0.72 -0.48 9.52
C VAL A 384 -1.63 0.05 8.43
N THR A 385 -1.50 -0.49 7.21
CA THR A 385 -2.37 -0.15 6.08
C THR A 385 -3.28 -1.30 5.72
N ILE A 386 -4.53 -1.00 5.37
CA ILE A 386 -5.52 -1.98 4.91
C ILE A 386 -5.69 -1.83 3.41
N THR A 387 -5.43 -2.91 2.70
CA THR A 387 -5.69 -3.09 1.27
C THR A 387 -6.91 -4.01 1.14
N SER A 388 -8.12 -3.47 1.01
CA SER A 388 -8.49 -2.06 0.82
C SER A 388 -9.89 -1.76 1.35
N PHE A 389 -10.32 -0.49 1.33
CA PHE A 389 -11.73 -0.17 1.53
C PHE A 389 -12.58 -0.75 0.40
N ASN A 390 -12.34 -0.31 -0.84
CA ASN A 390 -13.22 -0.56 -1.99
C ASN A 390 -12.50 -0.88 -3.31
N GLN A 391 -11.36 -1.60 -3.30
CA GLN A 391 -10.78 -2.09 -4.56
C GLN A 391 -11.50 -3.36 -5.05
N TRP A 392 -12.70 -3.17 -5.60
CA TRP A 392 -13.62 -4.24 -6.00
C TRP A 392 -13.05 -5.11 -7.12
N HIS A 393 -12.27 -4.56 -8.04
CA HIS A 393 -11.67 -5.31 -9.15
C HIS A 393 -10.78 -6.45 -8.67
N GLU A 394 -10.12 -6.25 -7.52
CA GLU A 394 -9.15 -7.20 -6.97
C GLU A 394 -9.71 -8.05 -5.83
N GLY A 395 -10.98 -7.84 -5.47
CA GLY A 395 -11.63 -8.59 -4.40
C GLY A 395 -11.00 -8.36 -3.03
N THR A 396 -10.31 -7.23 -2.82
CA THR A 396 -9.60 -6.90 -1.56
C THR A 396 -10.40 -5.99 -0.64
N GLN A 397 -11.60 -5.58 -1.04
CA GLN A 397 -12.45 -4.63 -0.32
C GLN A 397 -12.93 -5.16 1.04
N ILE A 398 -12.98 -4.28 2.05
CA ILE A 398 -13.72 -4.52 3.30
C ILE A 398 -15.10 -3.82 3.33
N GLU A 399 -15.38 -2.97 2.34
CA GLU A 399 -16.71 -2.39 2.11
C GLU A 399 -17.77 -3.50 2.04
N LYS A 400 -18.98 -3.22 2.55
CA LYS A 400 -20.09 -4.18 2.62
C LYS A 400 -20.40 -4.81 1.25
N ALA A 401 -20.42 -6.14 1.23
CA ALA A 401 -20.83 -6.93 0.06
C ALA A 401 -22.08 -7.75 0.37
N THR A 402 -22.91 -7.97 -0.66
CA THR A 402 -24.17 -8.71 -0.55
C THR A 402 -24.19 -9.93 -1.50
N PRO A 403 -24.85 -11.05 -1.12
CA PRO A 403 -25.06 -12.16 -2.02
C PRO A 403 -25.81 -11.73 -3.29
N LYS A 404 -25.27 -12.08 -4.46
CA LYS A 404 -25.88 -11.79 -5.76
C LYS A 404 -25.71 -12.98 -6.69
N LYS A 405 -26.81 -13.38 -7.31
CA LYS A 405 -26.86 -14.39 -8.36
C LYS A 405 -27.62 -13.86 -9.55
N THR A 406 -27.07 -14.06 -10.74
CA THR A 406 -27.71 -13.82 -12.03
C THR A 406 -27.84 -15.15 -12.78
N VAL A 407 -28.39 -15.12 -13.99
CA VAL A 407 -28.47 -16.32 -14.84
C VAL A 407 -27.07 -16.84 -15.20
N THR A 408 -26.10 -15.95 -15.37
CA THR A 408 -24.76 -16.26 -15.89
C THR A 408 -23.68 -16.25 -14.82
N ARG A 409 -23.97 -15.72 -13.62
CA ARG A 409 -22.94 -15.45 -12.61
C ARG A 409 -23.42 -15.69 -11.18
N LEU A 410 -22.56 -16.30 -10.39
CA LEU A 410 -22.65 -16.33 -8.94
C LEU A 410 -21.50 -15.47 -8.40
N TYR A 411 -21.84 -14.38 -7.72
CA TYR A 411 -20.84 -13.57 -7.04
C TYR A 411 -20.41 -14.24 -5.73
N LEU A 412 -19.15 -14.04 -5.35
CA LEU A 412 -18.70 -14.35 -4.01
C LEU A 412 -19.34 -13.35 -3.03
N ASP A 413 -19.50 -13.79 -1.78
CA ASP A 413 -20.07 -12.99 -0.71
C ASP A 413 -19.40 -13.32 0.63
N TYR A 414 -19.94 -12.77 1.72
CA TYR A 414 -19.38 -12.89 3.06
C TYR A 414 -20.07 -13.94 3.92
N GLN A 415 -21.02 -14.70 3.36
CA GLN A 415 -21.77 -15.70 4.11
C GLN A 415 -20.83 -16.80 4.66
N PRO A 416 -21.13 -17.33 5.86
CA PRO A 416 -22.34 -17.12 6.66
C PRO A 416 -22.34 -15.83 7.51
N ASN A 417 -21.32 -14.97 7.41
CA ASN A 417 -21.27 -13.71 8.14
C ASN A 417 -22.12 -12.62 7.46
N GLN A 418 -22.34 -11.52 8.19
CA GLN A 418 -23.06 -10.34 7.71
C GLN A 418 -22.21 -9.49 6.75
N PRO A 419 -22.82 -8.58 5.97
CA PRO A 419 -22.11 -7.69 5.03
C PRO A 419 -21.01 -6.83 5.68
N ASP A 420 -21.13 -6.47 6.95
CA ASP A 420 -20.17 -5.66 7.73
C ASP A 420 -19.06 -6.47 8.41
N HIS A 421 -19.02 -7.80 8.26
CA HIS A 421 -18.06 -8.68 8.95
C HIS A 421 -16.60 -8.18 8.89
N TYR A 422 -16.14 -7.70 7.73
CA TYR A 422 -14.77 -7.23 7.57
C TYR A 422 -14.53 -5.87 8.23
N LEU A 423 -15.56 -5.01 8.32
CA LEU A 423 -15.48 -3.75 9.08
C LEU A 423 -15.35 -4.05 10.58
N GLU A 424 -16.14 -4.99 11.10
CA GLU A 424 -16.07 -5.42 12.50
C GLU A 424 -14.72 -6.05 12.85
N LEU A 425 -14.20 -6.94 11.98
CA LEU A 425 -12.86 -7.50 12.16
C LEU A 425 -11.78 -6.42 12.15
N THR A 426 -11.86 -5.44 11.24
CA THR A 426 -10.92 -4.32 11.23
C THR A 426 -10.96 -3.55 12.55
N ARG A 427 -12.15 -3.24 13.09
CA ARG A 427 -12.29 -2.55 14.38
C ARG A 427 -11.64 -3.35 15.52
N GLN A 428 -11.96 -4.63 15.63
CA GLN A 428 -11.40 -5.50 16.68
C GLN A 428 -9.87 -5.49 16.66
N TRP A 429 -9.29 -5.55 15.46
CA TRP A 429 -7.84 -5.52 15.30
C TRP A 429 -7.22 -4.13 15.47
N ALA A 430 -7.92 -3.05 15.13
CA ALA A 430 -7.49 -1.69 15.41
C ALA A 430 -7.40 -1.43 16.93
N GLU A 431 -8.40 -1.88 17.69
CA GLU A 431 -8.38 -1.83 19.15
C GLU A 431 -7.25 -2.67 19.74
N ASN A 432 -7.04 -3.88 19.23
CA ASN A 432 -5.95 -4.76 19.67
C ASN A 432 -4.58 -4.14 19.35
N PHE A 433 -4.41 -3.62 18.14
CA PHE A 433 -3.19 -2.94 17.71
C PHE A 433 -2.87 -1.75 18.62
N ASN A 434 -3.84 -0.90 18.93
CA ASN A 434 -3.62 0.23 19.84
C ASN A 434 -3.25 -0.24 21.26
N LYS A 435 -3.96 -1.23 21.81
CA LYS A 435 -3.65 -1.81 23.14
C LYS A 435 -2.25 -2.38 23.21
N GLU A 436 -1.79 -3.07 22.17
CA GLU A 436 -0.44 -3.62 22.11
C GLU A 436 0.62 -2.52 21.91
N LYS A 437 0.33 -1.51 21.09
CA LYS A 437 1.22 -0.36 20.88
C LYS A 437 1.47 0.40 22.19
N ASP A 438 0.45 0.61 23.01
CA ASP A 438 0.60 1.22 24.34
C ASP A 438 1.55 0.40 25.24
N LYS A 439 1.56 -0.93 25.14
CA LYS A 439 2.48 -1.80 25.88
C LYS A 439 3.92 -1.75 25.38
N TRP A 440 4.14 -1.47 24.11
CA TRP A 440 5.49 -1.39 23.52
C TRP A 440 6.17 -0.05 23.78
N LEU A 441 5.39 1.00 24.05
CA LEU A 441 5.86 2.36 24.31
C LEU A 441 6.03 2.68 25.81
N MET A 442 5.55 1.79 26.69
CA MET A 442 5.94 1.73 28.10
C MET A 442 7.28 1.01 28.23
#